data_AF-A0A078K912-F1
#
_entry.id   AF-A0A078K912-F1
#
_cell.length_a   1.000
_cell.length_b   1.000
_cell.length_c   1.000
_cell.angle_alpha   90.00
_cell.angle_beta   90.00
_cell.angle_gamma   90.00
#
_symmetry.space_group_name_H-M   'P 1'
#
loop_
_entity.id
_entity.type
_entity.pdbx_description
1 polymer ?
#
loop_
_entity_poly.entity_id
_entity_poly.type
_entity_poly.pdbx_seq_one_letter_code
_entity_poly.pdbx_strand_id
1 'polypeptide(L)'
;MDDIADFLDISDNPNKNKKINKDNENKNMNKNKAQEKIVTLESTPLNSIKDCEHLGEILAFRIKKSNAKSVAIERFISIILQASEMKLGNKELISLNRKIQDMIDKREKKQRESLVNKKKPNEVKNSIKNYKDEVDMIYGDLSYDEEDYDDEYPEDF
;
A
#
# COMPACT_ATOMS: atom_id res chain seq x y z
N MET A 1 10.96 -6.21 -42.68
CA MET A 1 11.78 -5.15 -43.25
C MET A 1 11.04 -3.86 -43.00
N ASP A 2 11.59 -3.05 -42.10
CA ASP A 2 11.25 -1.64 -41.97
C ASP A 2 11.48 -0.93 -43.31
N ASP A 3 10.74 0.16 -43.55
CA ASP A 3 11.15 1.37 -44.29
C ASP A 3 9.88 2.26 -44.46
N ILE A 4 9.68 3.26 -43.61
CA ILE A 4 10.11 4.64 -43.86
C ILE A 4 9.56 5.16 -45.19
N ALA A 5 8.35 5.71 -45.16
CA ALA A 5 7.85 6.66 -46.15
C ALA A 5 6.81 7.60 -45.53
N ASP A 6 7.14 8.12 -44.34
CA ASP A 6 6.48 9.27 -43.70
C ASP A 6 7.45 10.47 -43.71
N PHE A 7 8.02 10.78 -44.88
CA PHE A 7 8.89 11.93 -45.03
C PHE A 7 8.65 12.57 -46.39
N LEU A 8 7.98 13.72 -46.38
CA LEU A 8 7.75 14.68 -47.47
C LEU A 8 6.43 14.55 -48.26
N ASP A 9 5.33 15.00 -47.65
CA ASP A 9 4.35 15.79 -48.42
C ASP A 9 3.95 17.04 -47.63
N ILE A 10 4.92 17.97 -47.54
CA ILE A 10 4.65 19.37 -47.26
C ILE A 10 4.23 19.98 -48.60
N SER A 11 2.92 20.16 -48.79
CA SER A 11 2.39 21.10 -49.77
C SER A 11 1.67 22.24 -49.06
N ASP A 12 2.43 23.31 -48.84
CA ASP A 12 1.93 24.65 -48.56
C ASP A 12 1.06 25.15 -49.72
N ASN A 13 -0.21 25.48 -49.46
CA ASN A 13 -0.80 26.68 -50.08
C ASN A 13 -1.98 27.24 -49.26
N PRO A 14 -2.08 28.58 -49.08
CA PRO A 14 -2.91 29.23 -48.08
C PRO A 14 -4.24 29.74 -48.64
N ASN A 15 -5.16 30.06 -47.73
CA ASN A 15 -6.39 30.84 -47.93
C ASN A 15 -7.50 30.22 -48.80
N LYS A 16 -8.53 29.68 -48.13
CA LYS A 16 -9.94 30.07 -48.37
C LYS A 16 -10.86 29.71 -47.19
N ASN A 17 -11.31 30.78 -46.53
CA ASN A 17 -12.60 30.97 -45.85
C ASN A 17 -12.92 30.24 -44.53
N LYS A 18 -12.75 31.03 -43.45
CA LYS A 18 -13.58 31.07 -42.23
C LYS A 18 -15.02 30.62 -42.46
N LYS A 19 -15.43 29.55 -41.78
CA LYS A 19 -16.72 29.50 -41.08
C LYS A 19 -16.50 28.92 -39.68
N ILE A 20 -16.71 29.81 -38.72
CA ILE A 20 -16.80 29.56 -37.29
C ILE A 20 -18.01 28.64 -37.06
N ASN A 21 -17.81 27.50 -36.40
CA ASN A 21 -18.79 26.99 -35.46
C ASN A 21 -18.01 26.36 -34.29
N LYS A 22 -18.02 27.14 -33.21
CA LYS A 22 -17.65 26.77 -31.86
C LYS A 22 -18.72 25.84 -31.29
N ASP A 23 -18.31 25.06 -30.30
CA ASP A 23 -19.13 24.38 -29.29
C ASP A 23 -19.63 22.96 -29.64
N ASN A 24 -18.85 21.95 -29.23
CA ASN A 24 -19.22 21.09 -28.09
C ASN A 24 -18.21 19.95 -27.92
N GLU A 25 -17.04 20.27 -27.35
CA GLU A 25 -16.28 19.28 -26.59
C GLU A 25 -16.76 19.27 -25.14
N ASN A 26 -16.70 18.09 -24.53
CA ASN A 26 -16.84 17.80 -23.10
C ASN A 26 -18.25 17.88 -22.48
N LYS A 27 -18.86 16.70 -22.34
CA LYS A 27 -19.19 16.11 -21.02
C LYS A 27 -19.84 14.74 -21.20
N ASN A 28 -19.04 13.69 -21.22
CA ASN A 28 -19.49 12.36 -20.80
C ASN A 28 -18.50 11.74 -19.80
N MET A 29 -18.02 12.56 -18.86
CA MET A 29 -17.67 12.06 -17.54
C MET A 29 -18.98 11.97 -16.75
N ASN A 30 -19.71 10.88 -16.97
CA ASN A 30 -20.78 10.49 -16.08
C ASN A 30 -20.12 10.09 -14.76
N LYS A 31 -19.99 11.10 -13.89
CA LYS A 31 -19.62 10.93 -12.50
C LYS A 31 -20.60 9.93 -11.92
N ASN A 32 -20.13 8.73 -11.61
CA ASN A 32 -20.72 7.92 -10.54
C ASN A 32 -20.54 8.68 -9.22
N LYS A 33 -21.24 9.81 -9.08
CA LYS A 33 -21.68 10.28 -7.78
C LYS A 33 -22.62 9.18 -7.33
N ALA A 34 -22.10 8.24 -6.54
CA ALA A 34 -22.93 7.52 -5.60
C ALA A 34 -23.69 8.63 -4.86
N GLN A 35 -24.95 8.86 -5.27
CA GLN A 35 -25.86 9.61 -4.45
C GLN A 35 -25.83 8.86 -3.14
N GLU A 36 -25.21 9.46 -2.13
CA GLU A 36 -25.46 9.08 -0.75
C GLU A 36 -26.95 9.32 -0.57
N LYS A 37 -27.75 8.31 -0.93
CA LYS A 37 -29.13 8.25 -0.49
C LYS A 37 -29.01 8.38 1.00
N ILE A 38 -29.49 9.51 1.52
CA ILE A 38 -29.61 9.72 2.95
C ILE A 38 -30.65 8.69 3.37
N VAL A 39 -30.16 7.49 3.71
CA VAL A 39 -30.99 6.46 4.32
C VAL A 39 -31.32 7.03 5.69
N THR A 40 -32.52 7.60 5.79
CA THR A 40 -33.15 7.94 7.06
C THR A 40 -33.39 6.63 7.77
N LEU A 41 -32.94 6.50 9.01
CA LEU A 41 -33.06 5.26 9.79
C LEU A 41 -34.52 4.76 9.87
N GLU A 42 -35.48 5.67 9.76
CA GLU A 42 -36.92 5.39 9.70
C GLU A 42 -37.37 4.64 8.43
N SER A 43 -36.53 4.57 7.39
CA SER A 43 -36.84 3.94 6.10
C SER A 43 -36.27 2.51 5.95
N THR A 44 -35.56 2.00 6.97
CA THR A 44 -34.93 0.67 6.92
C THR A 44 -35.44 -0.19 8.09
N PRO A 45 -36.61 -0.82 7.95
CA PRO A 45 -37.16 -1.66 9.01
C PRO A 45 -36.26 -2.87 9.25
N LEU A 46 -36.05 -3.29 10.50
CA LEU A 46 -35.20 -4.44 10.86
C LEU A 46 -36.02 -5.73 11.01
N ASN A 47 -36.82 -6.05 9.99
CA ASN A 47 -37.76 -7.17 10.04
C ASN A 47 -37.20 -8.46 9.43
N SER A 48 -36.19 -8.35 8.57
CA SER A 48 -35.53 -9.51 7.93
C SER A 48 -34.03 -9.48 8.09
N ILE A 49 -33.39 -10.64 7.89
CA ILE A 49 -31.92 -10.76 7.88
C ILE A 49 -31.33 -9.80 6.84
N LYS A 50 -31.94 -9.71 5.65
CA LYS A 50 -31.47 -8.84 4.56
C LYS A 50 -31.51 -7.36 4.94
N ASP A 51 -32.53 -6.93 5.70
CA ASP A 51 -32.62 -5.54 6.14
C ASP A 51 -31.51 -5.21 7.16
N CYS A 52 -31.25 -6.13 8.09
CA CYS A 52 -30.15 -6.01 9.04
C CYS A 52 -28.78 -5.98 8.36
N GLU A 53 -28.56 -6.84 7.36
CA GLU A 53 -27.34 -6.86 6.55
C GLU A 53 -27.16 -5.55 5.78
N HIS A 54 -28.22 -5.07 5.11
CA HIS A 54 -28.17 -3.83 4.35
C HIS A 54 -27.83 -2.62 5.22
N LEU A 55 -28.50 -2.48 6.38
CA LEU A 55 -28.17 -1.40 7.33
C LEU A 55 -26.74 -1.55 7.85
N GLY A 56 -26.31 -2.77 8.17
CA GLY A 56 -24.96 -3.08 8.60
C GLY A 56 -23.90 -2.64 7.59
N GLU A 57 -24.11 -2.89 6.29
CA GLU A 57 -23.21 -2.48 5.22
C GLU A 57 -23.14 -0.95 5.07
N ILE A 58 -24.29 -0.26 5.15
CA ILE A 58 -24.34 1.20 5.11
C ILE A 58 -23.57 1.80 6.28
N LEU A 59 -23.79 1.30 7.50
CA LEU A 59 -23.09 1.76 8.70
C LEU A 59 -21.59 1.46 8.59
N ALA A 60 -21.20 0.28 8.15
CA ALA A 60 -19.80 -0.08 7.96
C ALA A 60 -19.09 0.83 6.94
N PHE A 61 -19.76 1.16 5.83
CA PHE A 61 -19.24 2.11 4.85
C PHE A 61 -19.06 3.51 5.44
N ARG A 62 -20.04 4.00 6.21
CA ARG A 62 -19.95 5.30 6.89
C ARG A 62 -18.83 5.32 7.94
N ILE A 63 -18.67 4.26 8.74
CA ILE A 63 -17.57 4.15 9.71
C ILE A 63 -16.21 4.21 9.01
N LYS A 64 -16.03 3.47 7.90
CA LYS A 64 -14.77 3.46 7.14
C LYS A 64 -14.40 4.83 6.57
N LYS A 65 -15.39 5.65 6.22
CA LYS A 65 -15.20 7.02 5.70
C LYS A 65 -15.20 8.10 6.77
N SER A 66 -15.51 7.75 8.02
CA SER A 66 -15.64 8.70 9.11
C SER A 66 -14.28 9.21 9.57
N ASN A 67 -14.19 10.51 9.86
CA ASN A 67 -13.03 11.14 10.52
C ASN A 67 -13.12 11.06 12.05
N ALA A 68 -14.10 10.33 12.60
CA ALA A 68 -14.28 10.21 14.04
C ALA A 68 -13.11 9.46 14.68
N LYS A 69 -12.69 9.93 15.87
CA LYS A 69 -11.65 9.27 16.66
C LYS A 69 -12.08 7.86 17.09
N SER A 70 -11.11 6.97 17.32
CA SER A 70 -11.37 5.58 17.71
C SER A 70 -12.32 5.43 18.91
N VAL A 71 -12.21 6.31 19.91
CA VAL A 71 -13.08 6.28 21.11
C VAL A 71 -14.55 6.55 20.75
N ALA A 72 -14.82 7.43 19.79
CA ALA A 72 -16.19 7.70 19.37
C ALA A 72 -16.79 6.51 18.62
N ILE A 73 -15.99 5.83 17.78
CA ILE A 73 -16.42 4.61 17.07
C ILE A 73 -16.65 3.45 18.05
N GLU A 74 -15.80 3.29 19.05
CA GLU A 74 -15.99 2.29 20.11
C GLU A 74 -17.32 2.50 20.83
N ARG A 75 -17.57 3.72 21.33
CA ARG A 75 -18.84 4.04 22.01
C ARG A 75 -20.07 3.78 21.12
N PHE A 76 -19.99 4.13 19.85
CA PHE A 76 -21.06 3.87 18.88
C PHE A 76 -21.37 2.37 18.76
N ILE A 77 -20.34 1.53 18.63
CA ILE A 77 -20.51 0.07 18.55
C ILE A 77 -21.05 -0.48 19.88
N SER A 78 -20.56 0.02 21.01
CA SER A 78 -21.00 -0.40 22.35
C SER A 78 -22.49 -0.14 22.59
N ILE A 79 -23.00 1.03 22.16
CA ILE A 79 -24.44 1.34 22.21
C ILE A 79 -25.26 0.33 21.40
N ILE A 80 -24.82 0.01 20.17
CA ILE A 80 -25.52 -0.96 19.31
C ILE A 80 -25.51 -2.36 19.92
N LEU A 81 -24.36 -2.78 20.47
CA LEU A 81 -24.21 -4.10 21.07
C LEU A 81 -25.13 -4.26 22.29
N GLN A 82 -25.19 -3.25 23.16
CA GLN A 82 -26.09 -3.23 24.32
C GLN A 82 -27.56 -3.31 23.89
N ALA A 83 -27.96 -2.52 22.89
CA ALA A 83 -29.32 -2.57 22.36
C ALA A 83 -29.68 -3.94 21.72
N SER A 84 -28.66 -4.70 21.29
CA SER A 84 -28.83 -6.02 20.67
C SER A 84 -28.90 -7.17 21.67
N GLU A 85 -28.55 -6.95 22.95
CA GLU A 85 -28.42 -8.02 23.96
C GLU A 85 -29.69 -8.87 24.07
N MET A 86 -30.86 -8.24 24.20
CA MET A 86 -32.15 -8.93 24.30
C MET A 86 -32.56 -9.71 23.05
N LYS A 87 -31.92 -9.45 21.91
CA LYS A 87 -32.21 -10.09 20.62
C LYS A 87 -31.20 -11.17 20.25
N LEU A 88 -30.07 -11.25 20.95
CA LEU A 88 -29.01 -12.20 20.68
C LEU A 88 -29.05 -13.35 21.69
N GLY A 89 -28.98 -14.58 21.18
CA GLY A 89 -28.79 -15.75 22.03
C GLY A 89 -27.33 -15.94 22.43
N ASN A 90 -27.10 -16.83 23.39
CA ASN A 90 -25.76 -17.15 23.89
C ASN A 90 -24.82 -17.64 22.76
N LYS A 91 -25.35 -18.38 21.77
CA LYS A 91 -24.55 -18.88 20.64
C LYS A 91 -24.04 -17.74 19.76
N GLU A 92 -24.91 -16.77 19.46
CA GLU A 92 -24.58 -15.59 18.66
C GLU A 92 -23.57 -14.71 19.40
N LEU A 93 -23.73 -14.51 20.71
CA LEU A 93 -22.80 -13.77 21.54
C LEU A 93 -21.40 -14.42 21.57
N ILE A 94 -21.31 -15.74 21.73
CA ILE A 94 -20.05 -16.48 21.67
C ILE A 94 -19.40 -16.33 20.29
N SER A 95 -20.19 -16.41 19.21
CA SER A 95 -19.69 -16.22 17.84
C SER A 95 -19.13 -14.82 17.62
N LEU A 96 -19.81 -13.78 18.10
CA LEU A 96 -19.32 -12.40 18.05
C LEU A 96 -18.04 -12.20 18.85
N ASN A 97 -17.96 -12.75 20.06
CA ASN A 97 -16.76 -12.68 20.89
C ASN A 97 -15.57 -13.32 20.16
N ARG A 98 -15.74 -14.50 19.55
CA ARG A 98 -14.68 -15.14 18.76
C ARG A 98 -14.18 -14.25 17.62
N LYS A 99 -15.09 -13.60 16.88
CA LYS A 99 -14.71 -12.64 15.82
C LYS A 99 -13.91 -11.45 16.37
N ILE A 100 -14.23 -10.96 17.57
CA ILE A 100 -13.48 -9.89 18.23
C ILE A 100 -12.07 -10.36 18.59
N GLN A 101 -11.93 -11.55 19.19
CA GLN A 101 -10.62 -12.14 19.51
C GLN A 101 -9.77 -12.34 18.25
N ASP A 102 -10.35 -12.88 17.18
CA ASP A 102 -9.65 -13.03 15.89
C ASP A 102 -9.13 -11.69 15.34
N MET A 103 -9.85 -10.58 15.56
CA MET A 103 -9.40 -9.24 15.15
C MET A 103 -8.25 -8.73 16.02
N ILE A 104 -8.27 -9.01 17.32
CA ILE A 104 -7.19 -8.67 18.27
C ILE A 104 -5.92 -9.42 17.86
N ASP A 105 -6.01 -10.75 17.72
CA ASP A 105 -4.89 -11.62 17.35
C ASP A 105 -4.23 -11.19 16.03
N LYS A 106 -5.04 -10.84 15.03
CA LYS A 106 -4.53 -10.32 13.74
C LYS A 106 -3.80 -9.00 13.90
N ARG A 107 -4.24 -8.11 14.79
CA ARG A 107 -3.56 -6.82 15.04
C ARG A 107 -2.25 -7.04 15.79
N GLU A 108 -2.24 -7.90 16.80
CA GLU A 108 -1.03 -8.23 17.57
C GLU A 108 0.02 -8.93 16.71
N LYS A 109 -0.40 -9.88 15.86
CA LYS A 109 0.48 -10.53 14.88
C LYS A 109 1.13 -9.51 13.96
N LYS A 110 0.35 -8.58 13.38
CA LYS A 110 0.89 -7.50 12.54
C LYS A 110 1.86 -6.58 13.28
N GLN A 111 1.59 -6.26 14.54
CA GLN A 111 2.52 -5.47 15.36
C GLN A 111 3.84 -6.21 15.57
N ARG A 112 3.80 -7.50 15.96
CA ARG A 112 5.01 -8.33 16.10
C ARG A 112 5.82 -8.41 14.80
N GLU A 113 5.17 -8.66 13.67
CA GLU A 113 5.82 -8.72 12.35
C GLU A 113 6.48 -7.37 11.99
N SER A 114 5.82 -6.24 12.27
CA SER A 114 6.38 -4.92 12.02
C SER A 114 7.64 -4.63 12.85
N LEU A 115 7.70 -5.13 14.09
CA LEU A 115 8.87 -4.99 14.97
C LEU A 115 10.04 -5.87 14.50
N VAL A 116 9.76 -7.08 14.00
CA VAL A 116 10.77 -7.99 13.46
C VAL A 116 11.33 -7.47 12.13
N ASN A 117 10.46 -6.95 11.24
CA ASN A 117 10.89 -6.43 9.93
C ASN A 117 11.71 -5.15 10.04
N LYS A 118 11.48 -4.32 11.07
CA LYS A 118 12.35 -3.17 11.37
C LYS A 118 13.75 -3.57 11.85
N LYS A 119 13.95 -4.79 12.38
CA LYS A 119 15.26 -5.29 12.81
C LYS A 119 16.09 -5.87 11.66
N LYS A 120 15.48 -6.27 10.54
CA LYS A 120 16.14 -7.02 9.45
C LYS A 120 16.62 -6.27 8.17
N PRO A 121 16.82 -4.94 8.10
CA PRO A 121 17.48 -4.35 6.92
C PRO A 121 19.01 -4.14 7.03
N ASN A 122 19.57 -4.04 8.25
CA ASN A 122 20.96 -3.57 8.42
C ASN A 122 22.02 -4.67 8.59
N GLU A 123 21.67 -5.88 8.99
CA GLU A 123 22.68 -6.91 9.28
C GLU A 123 23.27 -7.53 8.00
N VAL A 124 22.47 -7.74 6.96
CA VAL A 124 22.92 -8.44 5.74
C VAL A 124 23.80 -7.56 4.83
N LYS A 125 23.64 -6.22 4.88
CA LYS A 125 24.51 -5.30 4.14
C LYS A 125 25.83 -5.03 4.86
N ASN A 126 25.82 -5.03 6.20
CA ASN A 126 27.04 -4.87 7.00
C ASN A 126 27.88 -6.16 7.05
N SER A 127 27.28 -7.35 6.94
CA SER A 127 28.04 -8.60 6.97
C SER A 127 28.97 -8.77 5.77
N ILE A 128 28.59 -8.30 4.59
CA ILE A 128 29.44 -8.37 3.37
C ILE A 128 30.56 -7.32 3.40
N LYS A 129 30.28 -6.14 3.96
CA LYS A 129 31.27 -5.05 4.10
C LYS A 129 32.29 -5.39 5.19
N ASN A 130 31.84 -5.89 6.33
CA ASN A 130 32.72 -6.34 7.41
C ASN A 130 33.55 -7.56 7.01
N TYR A 131 33.02 -8.52 6.23
CA TYR A 131 33.82 -9.67 5.79
C TYR A 131 35.01 -9.23 4.93
N LYS A 132 34.80 -8.26 4.03
CA LYS A 132 35.89 -7.70 3.22
C LYS A 132 36.91 -6.96 4.10
N ASP A 133 36.44 -6.14 5.03
CA ASP A 133 37.31 -5.38 5.94
C ASP A 133 38.08 -6.30 6.92
N GLU A 134 37.49 -7.42 7.36
CA GLU A 134 38.14 -8.45 8.19
C GLU A 134 39.19 -9.25 7.39
N VAL A 135 38.94 -9.54 6.11
CA VAL A 135 39.90 -10.23 5.23
C VAL A 135 41.08 -9.31 4.89
N ASP A 136 40.83 -8.04 4.58
CA ASP A 136 41.89 -7.05 4.32
C ASP A 136 42.73 -6.76 5.58
N MET A 137 42.17 -6.89 6.79
CA MET A 137 42.93 -6.77 8.05
C MET A 137 43.86 -7.97 8.32
N ILE A 138 43.48 -9.17 7.87
CA ILE A 138 44.26 -10.40 8.10
C ILE A 138 45.30 -10.64 6.99
N TYR A 139 44.98 -10.24 5.75
CA TYR A 139 45.77 -10.58 4.56
C TYR A 139 46.16 -9.39 3.68
N GLY A 140 45.71 -8.16 4.00
CA GLY A 140 45.89 -6.99 3.13
C GLY A 140 47.24 -6.29 3.20
N ASP A 141 48.14 -6.73 4.08
CA ASP A 141 49.50 -6.14 4.24
C ASP A 141 50.63 -7.11 3.83
N LEU A 142 50.35 -8.00 2.88
CA LEU A 142 51.37 -8.80 2.18
C LEU A 142 51.67 -8.23 0.79
N SER A 143 51.69 -6.90 0.64
CA SER A 143 52.61 -6.34 -0.35
C SER A 143 54.01 -6.62 0.17
N TYR A 144 54.57 -7.73 -0.31
CA TYR A 144 56.00 -7.95 -0.31
C TYR A 144 56.65 -6.69 -0.89
N ASP A 145 57.12 -5.80 -0.02
CA ASP A 145 58.37 -5.09 -0.29
C ASP A 145 59.43 -6.19 -0.32
N GLU A 146 59.57 -6.88 -1.45
CA GLU A 146 60.82 -7.59 -1.75
C GLU A 146 61.88 -6.51 -1.90
N GLU A 147 62.51 -6.26 -0.76
CA GLU A 147 63.82 -5.68 -0.56
C GLU A 147 64.72 -5.88 -1.79
N ASP A 148 65.25 -4.76 -2.28
CA ASP A 148 66.39 -4.66 -3.17
C ASP A 148 67.50 -5.63 -2.72
N TYR A 149 67.53 -6.84 -3.28
CA TYR A 149 68.68 -7.73 -3.21
C TYR A 149 69.64 -7.32 -4.33
N ASP A 150 70.56 -6.45 -3.91
CA ASP A 150 71.78 -6.03 -4.57
C ASP A 150 72.70 -7.26 -4.76
N ASP A 151 72.50 -8.02 -5.85
CA ASP A 151 73.46 -9.02 -6.32
C ASP A 151 74.23 -8.47 -7.52
N GLU A 152 75.19 -7.63 -7.18
CA GLU A 152 76.37 -7.26 -7.97
C GLU A 152 77.09 -8.56 -8.40
N TYR A 153 76.82 -9.04 -9.62
CA TYR A 153 77.60 -10.11 -10.23
C TYR A 153 79.03 -9.60 -10.53
N PRO A 154 80.09 -10.19 -9.94
CA PRO A 154 81.44 -9.94 -10.40
C PRO A 154 81.65 -10.70 -11.72
N GLU A 155 82.30 -10.02 -12.67
CA GLU A 155 82.87 -10.60 -13.89
C GLU A 155 83.67 -11.88 -13.57
N ASP A 156 83.62 -12.88 -14.46
CA ASP A 156 84.83 -13.16 -15.24
C ASP A 156 84.64 -14.12 -16.42
N PHE A 157 85.46 -13.81 -17.42
CA PHE A 157 85.90 -14.59 -18.57
C PHE A 157 86.77 -15.79 -18.18
#